data_AF-A0A120FG50-F1
#
_entry.id   AF-A0A120FG50-F1
#
_cell.length_a   1.000
_cell.length_b   1.000
_cell.length_c   1.000
_cell.angle_alpha   90.00
_cell.angle_beta   90.00
_cell.angle_gamma   90.00
#
_symmetry.space_group_name_H-M   'P 1'
#
loop_
_entity.id
_entity.type
_entity.pdbx_description
1 polymer ?
#
loop_
_entity_poly.entity_id
_entity_poly.type
_entity_poly.pdbx_seq_one_letter_code
_entity_poly.pdbx_strand_id
1 'polypeptide(L)'
;MATNTSISISATNTEWTLVADGAAVASISIQVDPTTPSIYVAIAVAEPEVDSDDYIVLQRERDTSFSLNLNATDKVYVLTPSSNNSKIRAVLGSR
;
A
#
# COMPACT_ATOMS: atom_id res chain seq x y z
N MET A 1 -14.27 -15.36 13.46
CA MET A 1 -13.00 -14.69 13.82
C MET A 1 -12.51 -14.00 12.57
N ALA A 2 -12.08 -12.74 12.66
CA ALA A 2 -11.47 -12.07 11.51
C ALA A 2 -10.15 -12.79 11.17
N THR A 3 -9.96 -13.14 9.90
CA THR A 3 -8.75 -13.79 9.42
C THR A 3 -7.84 -12.71 8.86
N ASN A 4 -6.61 -12.66 9.35
CA ASN A 4 -5.60 -11.73 8.86
C ASN A 4 -4.67 -12.45 7.89
N THR A 5 -4.59 -11.97 6.65
CA THR A 5 -3.67 -12.50 5.64
C THR A 5 -2.47 -11.57 5.51
N SER A 6 -1.27 -12.08 5.75
CA SER A 6 -0.03 -11.32 5.51
C SER A 6 0.52 -11.59 4.13
N ILE A 7 0.76 -10.54 3.35
CA ILE A 7 1.36 -10.61 2.02
C ILE A 7 2.62 -9.75 1.95
N SER A 8 3.53 -10.11 1.05
CA SER A 8 4.72 -9.32 0.73
C SER A 8 4.65 -8.90 -0.73
N ILE A 9 4.76 -7.61 -0.97
CA ILE A 9 4.62 -6.97 -2.29
C ILE A 9 5.93 -6.27 -2.62
N SER A 10 6.30 -6.28 -3.90
CA SER A 10 7.41 -5.49 -4.42
C SER A 10 6.83 -4.35 -5.25
N ALA A 11 7.01 -3.11 -4.79
CA ALA A 11 6.63 -1.92 -5.54
C ALA A 11 7.80 -1.45 -6.41
N THR A 12 7.49 -0.94 -7.60
CA THR A 12 8.44 -0.30 -8.53
C THR A 12 8.08 1.19 -8.68
N ASN A 13 8.90 1.95 -9.41
CA ASN A 13 8.63 3.35 -9.72
C ASN A 13 7.93 3.56 -11.07
N THR A 14 7.56 2.47 -11.76
CA THR A 14 7.02 2.53 -13.13
C THR A 14 5.52 2.31 -13.19
N GLU A 15 4.94 1.65 -12.19
CA GLU A 15 3.52 1.32 -12.14
C GLU A 15 3.01 1.23 -10.70
N TRP A 16 1.73 1.53 -10.51
CA TRP A 16 1.07 1.41 -9.23
C TRP A 16 0.73 -0.06 -8.96
N THR A 17 1.30 -0.62 -7.90
CA THR A 17 1.02 -2.01 -7.54
C THR A 17 -0.20 -2.09 -6.62
N LEU A 18 -1.22 -2.86 -7.00
CA LEU A 18 -2.38 -3.10 -6.13
C LEU A 18 -1.98 -3.96 -4.91
N VAL A 19 -2.32 -3.47 -3.72
CA VAL A 19 -2.02 -4.10 -2.43
C VAL A 19 -3.27 -4.70 -1.79
N ALA A 20 -4.38 -3.98 -1.85
CA ALA A 20 -5.65 -4.42 -1.31
C ALA A 20 -6.82 -3.90 -2.13
N ASP A 21 -7.86 -4.73 -2.18
CA ASP A 21 -9.17 -4.37 -2.71
C ASP A 21 -10.20 -4.42 -1.58
N GLY A 22 -10.81 -3.27 -1.29
CA GLY A 22 -11.80 -3.08 -0.26
C GLY A 22 -13.09 -3.89 -0.46
N ALA A 23 -13.34 -4.36 -1.69
CA ALA A 23 -14.42 -5.31 -1.97
C ALA A 23 -14.17 -6.66 -1.28
N ALA A 24 -12.90 -7.07 -1.14
CA ALA A 24 -12.50 -8.33 -0.52
C ALA A 24 -11.99 -8.17 0.93
N VAL A 25 -11.51 -6.97 1.28
CA VAL A 25 -10.79 -6.68 2.53
C VAL A 25 -11.49 -5.55 3.28
N ALA A 26 -11.65 -5.68 4.60
CA ALA A 26 -12.24 -4.62 5.43
C ALA A 26 -11.20 -3.66 6.01
N SER A 27 -9.96 -4.10 6.19
CA SER A 27 -8.89 -3.27 6.72
C SER A 27 -7.53 -3.69 6.19
N ILE A 28 -6.61 -2.74 6.10
CA ILE A 28 -5.24 -3.00 5.72
C ILE A 28 -4.29 -2.31 6.69
N SER A 29 -3.22 -3.01 7.03
CA SER A 29 -2.03 -2.45 7.66
C SER A 29 -0.85 -2.63 6.72
N ILE A 30 -0.19 -1.53 6.34
CA ILE A 30 1.01 -1.51 5.51
C ILE A 30 2.21 -1.24 6.41
N GLN A 31 3.28 -2.00 6.23
CA GLN A 31 4.56 -1.77 6.87
C GLN A 31 5.65 -1.74 5.79
N VAL A 32 6.45 -0.67 5.84
CA VAL A 32 7.57 -0.47 4.91
C VAL A 32 8.77 -1.27 5.40
N ASP A 33 9.49 -1.92 4.48
CA ASP A 33 10.75 -2.58 4.82
C ASP A 33 11.77 -1.55 5.35
N PRO A 34 12.51 -1.83 6.44
CA PRO A 34 13.48 -0.89 7.00
C PRO A 34 14.63 -0.52 6.05
N THR A 35 14.81 -1.25 4.94
CA THR A 35 15.78 -0.94 3.88
C THR A 35 15.20 -0.11 2.74
N THR A 36 13.88 0.13 2.71
CA THR A 36 13.21 1.03 1.76
C THR A 36 13.15 2.46 2.31
N PRO A 37 13.58 3.48 1.56
CA PRO A 37 13.68 4.85 2.08
C PRO A 37 12.29 5.51 2.23
N SER A 38 11.43 5.34 1.23
CA SER A 38 10.06 5.83 1.22
C SER A 38 9.21 5.03 0.23
N ILE A 39 7.90 5.05 0.44
CA ILE A 39 6.90 4.58 -0.52
C ILE A 39 5.76 5.59 -0.62
N TYR A 40 5.08 5.58 -1.75
CA TYR A 40 3.84 6.31 -2.00
C TYR A 40 2.68 5.34 -1.91
N VAL A 41 1.63 5.73 -1.20
CA VAL A 41 0.42 4.94 -1.01
C VAL A 41 -0.75 5.76 -1.51
N ALA A 42 -1.44 5.26 -2.53
CA ALA A 42 -2.66 5.86 -3.05
C ALA A 42 -3.87 5.03 -2.61
N ILE A 43 -4.96 5.71 -2.23
CA ILE A 43 -6.25 5.09 -1.94
C ILE A 43 -7.24 5.65 -2.95
N ALA A 44 -7.68 4.82 -3.88
CA ALA A 44 -8.47 5.25 -5.02
C ALA A 44 -9.48 4.18 -5.43
N VAL A 45 -10.48 4.56 -6.22
CA VAL A 45 -11.50 3.61 -6.75
C VAL A 45 -10.97 2.84 -7.97
N ALA A 46 -9.97 3.40 -8.65
CA ALA A 46 -9.27 2.82 -9.79
C ALA A 46 -7.77 3.07 -9.68
N GLU A 47 -6.98 2.41 -10.53
CA GLU A 47 -5.53 2.62 -10.58
C GLU A 47 -5.22 4.08 -10.95
N PRO A 48 -4.42 4.80 -10.15
CA PRO A 48 -4.00 6.16 -10.47
C PRO A 48 -3.07 6.20 -11.68
N GLU A 49 -2.97 7.36 -12.33
CA GLU A 49 -1.90 7.60 -13.31
C GLU A 49 -0.54 7.59 -12.59
N VAL A 50 0.51 7.15 -13.28
CA VAL A 50 1.86 6.97 -12.69
C VAL A 50 2.42 8.29 -12.16
N ASP A 51 2.05 9.40 -12.78
CA ASP A 51 2.40 10.79 -12.43
C ASP A 51 1.34 11.48 -11.55
N SER A 52 0.39 10.73 -10.99
CA SER A 52 -0.58 11.27 -10.02
C SER A 52 0.11 11.81 -8.78
N ASP A 53 -0.31 13.00 -8.35
CA ASP A 53 0.13 13.64 -7.09
C ASP A 53 -0.77 13.29 -5.89
N ASP A 54 -1.82 12.48 -6.08
CA ASP A 54 -2.74 12.09 -5.01
C ASP A 54 -2.27 10.81 -4.29
N TYR A 55 -1.32 11.00 -3.37
CA TYR A 55 -0.76 9.91 -2.56
C TYR A 55 -0.31 10.37 -1.17
N ILE A 56 -0.23 9.39 -0.28
CA ILE A 56 0.36 9.50 1.05
C ILE A 56 1.79 8.99 0.99
N VAL A 57 2.75 9.77 1.50
CA VAL A 57 4.15 9.33 1.58
C VAL A 57 4.41 8.66 2.93
N LEU A 58 4.88 7.42 2.90
CA LEU A 58 5.45 6.76 4.07
C LEU A 58 6.95 6.83 3.98
N GLN A 59 7.56 7.56 4.90
CA GLN A 59 9.00 7.70 5.00
C GLN A 59 9.51 6.90 6.19
N ARG A 60 10.62 6.19 5.99
CA ARG A 60 11.22 5.33 7.03
C ARG A 60 11.46 6.05 8.35
N GLU A 61 11.87 7.32 8.31
CA GLU A 61 12.29 8.08 9.49
C GLU A 61 11.13 8.55 10.37
N ARG A 62 9.89 8.51 9.87
CA ARG A 62 8.71 9.01 10.58
C ARG A 62 7.60 7.98 10.69
N ASP A 63 7.25 7.36 9.57
CA ASP A 63 6.01 6.60 9.41
C ASP A 63 6.32 5.23 8.79
N THR A 64 6.77 4.28 9.62
CA THR A 64 7.13 2.93 9.17
C THR A 64 5.91 2.04 8.90
N SER A 65 4.73 2.47 9.36
CA SER A 65 3.49 1.71 9.22
C SER A 65 2.28 2.62 9.11
N PHE A 66 1.31 2.17 8.32
CA PHE A 66 0.04 2.83 8.09
C PHE A 66 -1.09 1.83 8.23
N SER A 67 -2.24 2.22 8.76
CA SER A 67 -3.38 1.31 8.89
C SER A 67 -4.68 2.06 8.67
N LEU A 68 -5.60 1.45 7.91
CA LEU A 68 -6.87 2.05 7.60
C LEU A 68 -7.98 1.00 7.42
N ASN A 69 -9.22 1.44 7.65
CA ASN A 69 -10.41 0.68 7.30
C ASN A 69 -10.87 1.06 5.90
N LEU A 70 -11.17 0.05 5.08
CA LEU A 70 -11.53 0.21 3.68
C LEU A 70 -13.04 0.17 3.50
N ASN A 71 -13.57 1.07 2.67
CA ASN A 71 -14.90 0.89 2.09
C ASN A 71 -14.83 -0.15 0.96
N ALA A 72 -15.98 -0.70 0.58
CA ALA A 72 -16.06 -1.74 -0.45
C ALA A 72 -15.55 -1.29 -1.84
N THR A 73 -15.45 0.02 -2.07
CA THR A 73 -14.98 0.62 -3.32
C THR A 73 -13.52 1.01 -3.30
N ASP A 74 -12.86 0.98 -2.13
CA ASP A 74 -11.53 1.53 -1.96
C ASP A 74 -10.49 0.49 -2.40
N LYS A 75 -9.55 0.90 -3.23
CA LYS A 75 -8.38 0.10 -3.59
C LYS A 75 -7.13 0.82 -3.11
N VAL A 76 -6.18 0.03 -2.61
CA VAL A 76 -4.92 0.56 -2.10
C VAL A 76 -3.80 0.17 -3.05
N TYR A 77 -3.12 1.19 -3.55
CA TYR A 77 -2.02 1.07 -4.47
C TYR A 77 -0.73 1.59 -3.84
N VAL A 78 0.39 1.01 -4.24
CA VAL A 78 1.71 1.44 -3.80
C VAL A 78 2.66 1.63 -4.96
N LEU A 79 3.46 2.68 -4.87
CA LEU A 79 4.52 3.00 -5.80
C LEU A 79 5.75 3.42 -5.00
N THR A 80 6.95 3.23 -5.53
CA THR A 80 8.16 3.73 -4.87
C THR A 80 8.78 4.86 -5.69
N PRO A 81 9.27 5.94 -5.06
CA PRO A 81 10.07 6.95 -5.76
C PRO A 81 11.45 6.44 -6.18
N SER A 82 11.91 5.34 -5.59
CA SER A 82 13.23 4.78 -5.86
C SER A 82 13.19 3.90 -7.11
N SER A 83 14.22 3.98 -7.96
CA SER A 83 14.40 3.05 -9.08
C SER A 83 14.68 1.60 -8.64
N ASN A 84 14.92 1.38 -7.34
CA ASN A 84 15.05 0.05 -6.75
C ASN A 84 13.69 -0.47 -6.24
N ASN A 85 13.44 -1.75 -6.47
CA ASN A 85 12.26 -2.43 -5.95
C ASN A 85 12.19 -2.33 -4.42
N SER A 86 11.06 -1.87 -3.93
CA SER A 86 10.80 -1.67 -2.52
C SER A 86 9.90 -2.78 -2.00
N LYS A 87 10.31 -3.44 -0.91
CA LYS A 87 9.49 -4.50 -0.30
C LYS A 87 8.54 -3.89 0.71
N ILE A 88 7.29 -4.34 0.65
CA ILE A 88 6.20 -3.88 1.49
C ILE A 88 5.53 -5.11 2.08
N ARG A 89 5.30 -5.09 3.39
CA ARG A 89 4.47 -6.09 4.05
C ARG A 89 3.09 -5.48 4.27
N ALA A 90 2.06 -6.18 3.81
CA ALA A 90 0.68 -5.80 4.09
C ALA A 90 -0.02 -6.89 4.89
N VAL A 91 -0.82 -6.49 5.88
CA VAL A 91 -1.71 -7.36 6.64
C VAL A 91 -3.14 -6.97 6.29
N LEU A 92 -3.87 -7.90 5.70
CA LEU A 92 -5.24 -7.72 5.21
C LEU A 92 -6.22 -8.34 6.19
N GLY A 93 -7.14 -7.54 6.71
CA GLY A 93 -8.26 -8.02 7.53
C GLY A 93 -9.43 -8.46 6.66
N SER A 94 -9.85 -9.73 6.80
CA SER A 94 -11.04 -10.23 6.11
C SER A 94 -12.28 -9.40 6.47
N ARG A 95 -13.12 -9.14 5.47
CA ARG A 95 -14.45 -8.57 5.68
C ARG A 95 -15.42 -9.59 6.27
#